data_AF-A0A5J4PS17-F1
#
_entry.id   AF-A0A5J4PS17-F1
#
_cell.length_a   1.000
_cell.length_b   1.000
_cell.length_c   1.000
_cell.angle_alpha   90.00
_cell.angle_beta   90.00
_cell.angle_gamma   90.00
#
_symmetry.space_group_name_H-M   'P 1'
#
loop_
_entity.id
_entity.type
_entity.pdbx_description
1 polymer ?
#
loop_
_entity_poly.entity_id
_entity_poly.type
_entity_poly.pdbx_seq_one_letter_code
_entity_poly.pdbx_strand_id
1 'polypeptide(L)'
;MKACVMFPKLLLLLCFVVACCSKAPVVSDAHKIPYDPALPLGGAAQYERHFDVRESPYYKSPDFYHLKSSGSLTLVEHFKTIQQATGVTCGPTSVLMVLEHFGKRGNLNEKDLKDLRGTAQDTT
;
A
#
# COMPACT_ATOMS: atom_id res chain seq x y z
N MET A 1 -23.74 51.68 29.99
CA MET A 1 -23.50 51.21 28.61
C MET A 1 -22.22 50.39 28.63
N LYS A 2 -22.32 49.06 28.65
CA LYS A 2 -21.17 48.13 28.68
C LYS A 2 -21.38 47.11 27.57
N ALA A 3 -20.86 47.42 26.39
CA ALA A 3 -20.76 46.49 25.29
C ALA A 3 -19.35 46.65 24.74
N CYS A 4 -18.64 45.53 24.60
CA CYS A 4 -17.47 45.28 23.72
C CYS A 4 -16.38 44.47 24.42
N VAL A 5 -16.68 43.26 24.93
CA VAL A 5 -15.64 42.23 25.18
C VAL A 5 -16.24 40.82 25.02
N MET A 6 -16.78 40.48 23.85
CA MET A 6 -17.24 39.10 23.56
C MET A 6 -16.77 38.54 22.21
N PHE A 7 -16.02 39.31 21.42
CA PHE A 7 -15.60 38.90 20.08
C PHE A 7 -14.34 38.00 19.99
N PRO A 8 -13.35 37.99 20.92
CA PRO A 8 -12.16 37.16 20.73
C PRO A 8 -12.35 35.69 21.15
N LYS A 9 -13.38 35.37 21.96
CA LYS A 9 -13.62 34.00 22.44
C LYS A 9 -14.33 33.13 21.40
N LEU A 10 -15.14 33.71 20.51
CA LEU A 10 -15.88 32.96 19.49
C LEU A 10 -14.97 32.52 18.31
N LEU A 11 -13.94 33.32 17.99
CA LEU A 11 -12.98 33.01 16.94
C LEU A 11 -12.00 31.91 17.36
N LEU A 12 -11.58 31.88 18.64
CA LEU A 12 -10.67 30.86 19.17
C LEU A 12 -11.34 29.48 19.30
N LEU A 13 -12.66 29.46 19.57
CA LEU A 13 -13.44 28.21 19.63
C LEU A 13 -13.61 27.57 18.24
N LEU A 14 -13.69 28.38 17.19
CA LEU A 14 -13.80 27.91 15.80
C LEU A 14 -12.51 27.21 15.32
N CYS A 15 -11.34 27.67 15.78
CA CYS A 15 -10.04 27.06 15.45
C CYS A 15 -9.85 25.67 16.11
N PHE A 16 -10.44 25.42 17.27
CA PHE A 16 -10.33 24.12 17.97
C PHE A 16 -11.17 23.01 17.33
N VAL A 17 -12.32 23.34 16.71
CA VAL A 17 -13.20 22.35 16.10
C VAL A 17 -12.61 21.79 14.79
N VAL A 18 -11.80 22.56 14.08
CA VAL A 18 -11.16 22.14 12.81
C VAL A 18 -9.97 21.18 13.04
N ALA A 19 -9.37 21.18 14.24
CA ALA A 19 -8.19 20.39 14.55
C ALA A 19 -8.46 18.90 14.88
N CYS A 20 -9.72 18.52 15.12
CA CYS A 20 -10.07 17.14 15.54
C CYS A 20 -10.55 16.23 14.41
N CYS A 21 -10.52 16.67 13.15
CA CYS A 21 -10.77 15.79 12.02
C CYS A 21 -9.48 15.03 11.69
N SER A 22 -9.11 14.08 12.54
CA SER A 22 -8.11 13.07 12.20
C SER A 22 -8.59 12.37 10.94
N LYS A 23 -8.07 12.75 9.77
CA LYS A 23 -8.30 11.99 8.54
C LYS A 23 -7.84 10.57 8.84
N ALA A 24 -8.75 9.62 8.73
CA ALA A 24 -8.39 8.21 8.73
C ALA A 24 -7.23 8.02 7.73
N PRO A 25 -6.20 7.21 8.06
CA PRO A 25 -5.10 6.99 7.15
C PRO A 25 -5.67 6.53 5.80
N VAL A 26 -5.42 7.34 4.77
CA VAL A 26 -5.82 7.01 3.40
C VAL A 26 -4.87 5.91 2.95
N VAL A 27 -5.39 4.69 2.87
CA VAL A 27 -4.66 3.58 2.27
C VAL A 27 -4.44 3.92 0.80
N SER A 28 -3.18 4.05 0.42
CA SER A 28 -2.73 4.50 -0.90
C SER A 28 -2.07 3.37 -1.67
N ASP A 29 -2.29 3.33 -2.99
CA ASP A 29 -1.64 2.40 -3.92
C ASP A 29 -0.37 2.96 -4.57
N ALA A 30 0.08 4.15 -4.13
CA ALA A 30 1.26 4.81 -4.68
C ALA A 30 2.54 3.96 -4.63
N HIS A 31 2.61 3.01 -3.69
CA HIS A 31 3.79 2.17 -3.44
C HIS A 31 3.62 0.74 -3.95
N LYS A 32 2.62 0.52 -4.79
CA LYS A 32 2.35 -0.78 -5.39
C LYS A 32 2.74 -0.82 -6.86
N ILE A 33 3.13 -2.00 -7.32
CA ILE A 33 3.23 -2.28 -8.75
C ILE A 33 1.80 -2.56 -9.25
N PRO A 34 1.36 -1.96 -10.37
CA PRO A 34 0.01 -2.18 -10.89
C PRO A 34 -0.16 -3.61 -11.40
N TYR A 35 -1.38 -4.14 -11.24
CA TYR A 35 -1.75 -5.44 -11.80
C TYR A 35 -1.79 -5.41 -13.32
N ASP A 36 -1.48 -6.54 -13.94
CA ASP A 36 -1.66 -6.73 -15.37
C ASP A 36 -3.15 -7.01 -15.69
N PRO A 37 -3.79 -6.27 -16.61
CA PRO A 37 -5.20 -6.46 -16.92
C PRO A 37 -5.51 -7.77 -17.66
N ALA A 38 -4.51 -8.45 -18.22
CA ALA A 38 -4.67 -9.74 -18.89
C ALA A 38 -4.63 -10.94 -17.93
N LEU A 39 -4.24 -10.74 -16.66
CA LEU A 39 -4.34 -11.77 -15.64
C LEU A 39 -5.64 -11.68 -14.86
N PRO A 40 -6.24 -12.81 -14.47
CA PRO A 40 -7.35 -12.79 -13.53
C PRO A 40 -6.85 -12.28 -12.17
N LEU A 41 -7.64 -11.44 -11.49
CA LEU A 41 -7.44 -11.12 -10.07
C LEU A 41 -8.06 -12.23 -9.22
N GLY A 42 -7.48 -13.43 -9.29
CA GLY A 42 -7.75 -14.56 -8.43
C GLY A 42 -6.77 -14.54 -7.26
N GLY A 43 -5.87 -15.53 -7.16
CA GLY A 43 -4.65 -15.42 -6.34
C GLY A 43 -4.81 -14.81 -4.94
N ALA A 44 -3.78 -14.10 -4.49
CA ALA A 44 -3.88 -13.29 -3.27
C ALA A 44 -4.58 -11.94 -3.56
N ALA A 45 -4.37 -11.40 -4.76
CA ALA A 45 -4.91 -10.12 -5.20
C ALA A 45 -6.44 -10.00 -5.04
N GLN A 46 -7.22 -11.08 -5.18
CA GLN A 46 -8.68 -11.05 -4.99
C GLN A 46 -9.12 -10.66 -3.57
N TYR A 47 -8.26 -10.89 -2.57
CA TYR A 47 -8.57 -10.62 -1.16
C TYR A 47 -7.89 -9.36 -0.66
N GLU A 48 -7.27 -8.60 -1.55
CA GLU A 48 -6.51 -7.43 -1.17
C GLU A 48 -7.38 -6.46 -0.35
N ARG A 49 -6.99 -6.25 0.91
CA ARG A 49 -7.64 -5.36 1.88
C ARG A 49 -9.07 -5.70 2.26
N HIS A 50 -9.61 -6.85 1.82
CA HIS A 50 -10.96 -7.30 2.19
C HIS A 50 -11.12 -7.52 3.70
N PHE A 51 -10.01 -7.76 4.40
CA PHE A 51 -9.99 -8.08 5.83
C PHE A 51 -9.25 -7.04 6.69
N ASP A 52 -8.97 -5.86 6.12
CA ASP A 52 -8.27 -4.80 6.84
C ASP A 52 -9.15 -4.22 7.95
N VAL A 53 -8.61 -4.18 9.17
CA VAL A 53 -9.25 -3.55 10.32
C VAL A 53 -8.48 -2.26 10.65
N ARG A 54 -9.04 -1.11 10.23
CA ARG A 54 -8.37 0.22 10.26
C ARG A 54 -7.67 0.53 11.59
N GLU A 55 -8.33 0.28 12.71
CA GLU A 55 -7.82 0.61 14.04
C GLU A 55 -7.55 -0.66 14.87
N SER A 56 -7.04 -1.72 14.22
CA SER A 56 -6.72 -2.96 14.92
C SER A 56 -5.68 -2.71 16.02
N PRO A 57 -5.92 -3.14 17.27
CA PRO A 57 -4.90 -3.11 18.31
C PRO A 57 -3.82 -4.17 18.08
N TYR A 58 -4.11 -5.21 17.27
CA TYR A 58 -3.22 -6.36 17.05
C TYR A 58 -2.49 -6.32 15.70
N TYR A 59 -3.16 -5.86 14.65
CA TYR A 59 -2.65 -5.88 13.27
C TYR A 59 -2.50 -4.45 12.76
N LYS A 60 -1.35 -3.85 13.05
CA LYS A 60 -1.00 -2.55 12.48
C LYS A 60 -0.57 -2.73 11.02
N SER A 61 -0.80 -1.69 10.21
CA SER A 61 -0.31 -1.58 8.83
C SER A 61 0.75 -0.49 8.73
N PRO A 62 2.02 -0.77 9.11
CA PRO A 62 3.10 0.20 8.99
C PRO A 62 3.35 0.60 7.55
N ASP A 63 3.77 1.84 7.35
CA ASP A 63 4.25 2.32 6.05
C ASP A 63 5.68 1.83 5.78
N PHE A 64 5.82 0.54 5.43
CA PHE A 64 7.11 -0.07 5.13
C PHE A 64 7.86 0.60 3.98
N TYR A 65 7.17 1.31 3.09
CA TYR A 65 7.81 1.97 1.96
C TYR A 65 8.68 3.15 2.41
N HIS A 66 8.21 3.95 3.37
CA HIS A 66 8.97 5.08 3.92
C HIS A 66 9.75 4.76 5.19
N LEU A 67 9.55 3.59 5.80
CA LEU A 67 10.33 3.15 6.96
C LEU A 67 11.82 3.03 6.64
N LYS A 68 12.65 3.34 7.64
CA LYS A 68 14.12 3.26 7.58
C LYS A 68 14.62 2.10 8.43
N SER A 69 15.78 1.56 8.04
CA SER A 69 16.50 0.61 8.88
C SER A 69 16.81 1.23 10.24
N SER A 70 16.72 0.44 11.31
CA SER A 70 16.94 0.93 12.68
C SER A 70 17.40 -0.19 13.61
N GLY A 71 18.42 0.08 14.43
CA GLY A 71 19.00 -0.90 15.34
C GLY A 71 19.48 -2.15 14.59
N SER A 72 18.92 -3.31 14.93
CA SER A 72 19.18 -4.59 14.26
C SER A 72 18.26 -4.87 13.07
N LEU A 73 17.23 -4.05 12.82
CA LEU A 73 16.31 -4.22 11.71
C LEU A 73 16.87 -3.57 10.44
N THR A 74 17.17 -4.40 9.44
CA THR A 74 17.55 -3.95 8.10
C THR A 74 16.35 -4.06 7.17
N LEU A 75 16.02 -2.97 6.48
CA LEU A 75 14.93 -2.90 5.50
C LEU A 75 15.49 -2.60 4.11
N VAL A 76 14.80 -3.13 3.10
CA VAL A 76 14.96 -2.68 1.72
C VAL A 76 14.08 -1.45 1.53
N GLU A 77 14.69 -0.27 1.61
CA GLU A 77 13.95 0.99 1.57
C GLU A 77 13.28 1.23 0.21
N HIS A 78 12.09 1.86 0.23
CA HIS A 78 11.32 2.17 -0.98
C HIS A 78 11.04 0.95 -1.88
N PHE A 79 10.89 -0.23 -1.27
CA PHE A 79 10.54 -1.46 -1.98
C PHE A 79 9.04 -1.46 -2.31
N LYS A 80 8.70 -1.47 -3.60
CA LYS A 80 7.30 -1.57 -4.05
C LYS A 80 6.83 -3.02 -4.03
N THR A 81 5.57 -3.23 -3.68
CA THR A 81 4.98 -4.56 -3.55
C THR A 81 3.77 -4.76 -4.47
N ILE A 82 3.42 -6.02 -4.70
CA ILE A 82 2.20 -6.44 -5.40
C ILE A 82 1.80 -7.82 -4.87
N GLN A 83 0.50 -8.09 -4.78
CA GLN A 83 0.01 -9.45 -4.47
C GLN A 83 -0.03 -10.27 -5.77
N GLN A 84 0.21 -11.57 -5.74
CA GLN A 84 0.10 -12.38 -6.95
C GLN A 84 -1.35 -12.38 -7.46
N ALA A 85 -1.54 -12.18 -8.76
CA ALA A 85 -2.85 -12.16 -9.39
C ALA A 85 -3.44 -13.57 -9.49
N THR A 86 -2.61 -14.60 -9.66
CA THR A 86 -3.06 -16.00 -9.83
C THR A 86 -2.59 -16.90 -8.68
N GLY A 87 -3.14 -18.11 -8.57
CA GLY A 87 -2.72 -19.09 -7.55
C GLY A 87 -1.30 -19.65 -7.73
N VAL A 88 -0.62 -19.29 -8.82
CA VAL A 88 0.62 -19.93 -9.28
C VAL A 88 1.70 -18.94 -9.65
N THR A 89 1.52 -17.64 -9.42
CA THR A 89 2.40 -16.55 -9.88
C THR A 89 3.28 -15.96 -8.78
N CYS A 90 3.39 -16.62 -7.63
CA CYS A 90 4.19 -16.18 -6.49
C CYS A 90 5.67 -15.94 -6.85
N GLY A 91 6.27 -16.86 -7.61
CA GLY A 91 7.63 -16.74 -8.13
C GLY A 91 7.80 -15.55 -9.09
N PRO A 92 7.05 -15.50 -10.21
CA PRO A 92 7.01 -14.36 -11.12
C PRO A 92 6.81 -13.01 -10.41
N THR A 93 5.88 -12.94 -9.46
CA THR A 93 5.61 -11.74 -8.66
C THR A 93 6.81 -11.34 -7.80
N SER A 94 7.50 -12.30 -7.17
CA SER A 94 8.71 -12.02 -6.39
C SER A 94 9.83 -11.46 -7.27
N VAL A 95 10.02 -12.02 -8.46
CA VAL A 95 10.99 -11.52 -9.45
C VAL A 95 10.60 -10.12 -9.93
N LEU A 96 9.31 -9.87 -10.17
CA LEU A 96 8.78 -8.57 -10.58
C LEU A 96 9.14 -7.47 -9.58
N MET A 97 8.94 -7.72 -8.28
CA MET A 97 9.25 -6.77 -7.22
C MET A 97 10.76 -6.47 -7.15
N VAL A 98 11.61 -7.48 -7.29
CA VAL A 98 13.07 -7.30 -7.33
C VAL A 98 13.50 -6.49 -8.55
N LEU A 99 12.97 -6.81 -9.74
CA LEU A 99 13.27 -6.08 -10.97
C LEU A 99 12.81 -4.62 -10.90
N GLU A 100 11.63 -4.34 -10.32
CA GLU A 100 11.14 -2.99 -10.07
C GLU A 100 12.09 -2.23 -9.14
N HIS A 101 12.49 -2.84 -8.02
CA HIS A 101 13.37 -2.21 -7.03
C HIS A 101 14.74 -1.80 -7.63
N PHE A 102 15.33 -2.65 -8.48
CA PHE A 102 16.59 -2.34 -9.15
C PHE A 102 16.44 -1.48 -10.42
N GLY A 103 15.22 -1.07 -10.80
CA GLY A 103 14.98 -0.31 -12.03
C GLY A 103 15.29 -1.12 -13.31
N LYS A 104 15.19 -2.45 -13.24
CA LYS A 104 15.49 -3.39 -14.34
C LYS A 104 14.26 -4.08 -14.92
N ARG A 105 13.05 -3.77 -14.42
CA ARG A 105 11.79 -4.34 -14.91
C ARG A 105 11.53 -4.05 -16.38
N GLY A 106 11.87 -2.84 -16.86
CA GLY A 106 11.47 -2.40 -18.19
C GLY A 106 9.95 -2.47 -18.34
N ASN A 107 9.49 -3.16 -19.39
CA ASN A 107 8.05 -3.34 -19.65
C ASN A 107 7.50 -4.66 -19.10
N LEU A 108 8.33 -5.48 -18.44
CA LEU A 108 7.90 -6.79 -17.93
C LEU A 108 6.83 -6.62 -16.86
N ASN A 109 5.77 -7.41 -16.98
CA ASN A 109 4.71 -7.55 -15.98
C ASN A 109 4.69 -8.98 -15.41
N GLU A 110 3.74 -9.26 -14.51
CA GLU A 110 3.59 -10.57 -13.88
C GLU A 110 3.31 -11.68 -14.91
N LYS A 111 2.54 -11.39 -15.97
CA LYS A 111 2.22 -12.34 -17.04
C LYS A 111 3.46 -12.68 -17.86
N ASP A 112 4.25 -11.69 -18.24
CA ASP A 112 5.48 -11.93 -19.01
C ASP A 112 6.43 -12.83 -18.24
N LEU A 113 6.60 -12.58 -16.94
CA LEU A 113 7.46 -13.39 -16.07
C LEU A 113 6.88 -14.79 -15.82
N LYS A 114 5.55 -14.92 -15.77
CA LYS A 114 4.86 -16.22 -15.73
C LYS A 114 5.14 -17.02 -17.01
N ASP A 115 5.03 -16.39 -18.17
CA ASP A 115 5.24 -17.04 -19.46
C ASP A 115 6.72 -17.43 -19.64
N LEU A 116 7.65 -16.57 -19.23
CA LEU A 116 9.10 -16.83 -19.23
C LEU A 116 9.50 -17.99 -18.31
N ARG A 117 8.77 -18.21 -17.21
CA ARG A 117 8.99 -19.36 -16.32
C ARG A 117 8.79 -20.70 -17.06
N GLY A 118 7.99 -20.73 -18.13
CA GLY A 118 7.90 -21.89 -19.04
C GLY A 118 7.15 -23.11 -18.49
N THR A 119 6.32 -22.93 -17.46
CA THR A 119 5.52 -24.03 -16.86
C THR A 119 4.08 -23.98 -17.37
N ALA A 120 3.49 -25.12 -17.70
CA ALA A 120 2.09 -25.24 -18.13
C ALA A 120 1.05 -25.07 -16.99
N GLN A 121 1.49 -24.79 -15.77
CA GLN A 121 0.60 -24.67 -14.62
C GLN A 121 -0.09 -23.30 -14.64
N ASP A 122 -1.36 -23.29 -15.05
CA ASP A 122 -2.08 -22.05 -15.36
C ASP A 122 -3.27 -21.71 -14.45
N THR A 123 -3.79 -22.66 -13.67
CA THR A 123 -4.96 -22.41 -12.82
C THR A 123 -5.03 -23.42 -11.69
N THR A 124 -4.86 -22.95 -10.46
CA THR A 124 -5.61 -23.52 -9.33
C THR A 124 -6.53 -22.43 -8.82
#